data_AF-A0AAE3K799-F1
#
_entry.id   AF-A0AAE3K799-F1
#
_cell.length_a   1.000
_cell.length_b   1.000
_cell.length_c   1.000
_cell.angle_alpha   90.00
_cell.angle_beta   90.00
_cell.angle_gamma   90.00
#
_symmetry.space_group_name_H-M   'P 1'
#
loop_
_entity.id
_entity.type
_entity.pdbx_description
1 polymer ?
#
loop_
_entity_poly.entity_id
_entity_poly.type
_entity_poly.pdbx_seq_one_letter_code
_entity_poly.pdbx_strand_id
1 'polypeptide(L)'
;MRRRTVLAAAGALGATLSTAGCLSQVQSAVDPSDSDAQTEADAQSQTVNRQATVTETAASGQLINVGAQGRVEAEPNTATVSVGLEETGSDAETVRSALAERAEELKETLLAYGLDDEQITTGRFDIREQRQSAGYRGFNEFQIETDDPDAVGEIIDTAVAGGADDVGRIIFGLSEDRRNELREEAIEVALDDARYEAEIIANAKNLTLTGVESVTTDPGRVSTHRATPDVAVEETDDAGGPPTQIDQGLVSVSASVDVSYRFEE
;
A
#
# COMPACT_ATOMS: atom_id res chain seq x y z
N MET A 1 -19.24 30.47 1.13
CA MET A 1 -18.28 30.97 2.17
C MET A 1 -18.73 30.54 3.56
N ARG A 2 -18.23 29.42 4.09
CA ARG A 2 -18.19 29.12 5.53
C ARG A 2 -16.94 28.28 5.80
N ARG A 3 -15.93 28.90 6.41
CA ARG A 3 -14.67 28.29 6.82
C ARG A 3 -14.89 27.50 8.12
N ARG A 4 -14.38 26.27 8.20
CA ARG A 4 -14.26 25.52 9.45
C ARG A 4 -12.79 25.17 9.69
N THR A 5 -12.25 25.84 10.69
CA THR A 5 -10.94 25.67 11.30
C THR A 5 -10.96 24.45 12.21
N VAL A 6 -9.97 23.54 12.13
CA VAL A 6 -9.75 22.49 13.12
C VAL A 6 -8.33 22.61 13.68
N LEU A 7 -8.27 22.56 15.00
CA LEU A 7 -7.18 22.90 15.91
C LEU A 7 -6.22 21.70 16.07
N ALA A 8 -4.92 21.95 16.04
CA ALA A 8 -3.87 21.01 16.43
C ALA A 8 -3.78 20.87 17.96
N ALA A 9 -3.54 19.66 18.46
CA ALA A 9 -3.20 19.39 19.84
C ALA A 9 -1.92 18.53 19.90
N ALA A 10 -0.84 19.15 20.37
CA ALA A 10 0.43 18.52 20.71
C ALA A 10 0.38 18.01 22.17
N GLY A 11 0.87 16.79 22.41
CA GLY A 11 1.03 16.22 23.74
C GLY A 11 2.42 15.65 23.94
N ALA A 12 3.21 16.29 24.81
CA ALA A 12 4.53 15.87 25.26
C ALA A 12 4.47 15.45 26.73
N LEU A 13 5.10 14.32 27.08
CA LEU A 13 5.40 13.81 28.44
C LEU A 13 6.53 12.78 28.22
N GLY A 14 7.61 12.65 28.97
CA GLY A 14 8.11 13.23 30.22
C GLY A 14 9.26 12.30 30.67
N ALA A 15 10.41 12.86 31.04
CA ALA A 15 11.62 12.13 31.42
C ALA A 15 11.63 11.78 32.92
N THR A 16 12.25 10.65 33.31
CA THR A 16 12.88 10.49 34.64
C THR A 16 14.09 9.56 34.60
N LEU A 17 15.22 10.06 35.14
CA LEU A 17 16.46 9.35 35.45
C LEU A 17 16.28 8.37 36.62
N SER A 18 17.11 7.32 36.66
CA SER A 18 17.65 6.80 37.92
C SER A 18 19.01 6.12 37.72
N THR A 19 19.95 6.58 38.53
CA THR A 19 21.36 6.24 38.65
C THR A 19 21.61 5.19 39.73
N ALA A 20 22.85 4.66 39.72
CA ALA A 20 23.54 3.85 40.73
C ALA A 20 23.25 2.34 40.68
N GLY A 21 24.22 1.44 40.82
CA GLY A 21 25.64 1.60 41.11
C GLY A 21 26.24 0.24 41.50
N CYS A 22 27.42 -0.04 40.96
CA CYS A 22 28.58 -0.72 41.56
C CYS A 22 28.55 -2.18 42.08
N LEU A 23 29.57 -2.89 41.57
CA LEU A 23 30.63 -3.67 42.23
C LEU A 23 30.49 -5.19 42.44
N SER A 24 31.40 -5.86 41.73
CA SER A 24 32.28 -6.98 42.15
C SER A 24 31.70 -8.40 42.21
N GLN A 25 32.33 -9.33 41.48
CA GLN A 25 33.48 -10.09 42.00
C GLN A 25 34.11 -11.04 40.96
N VAL A 26 35.46 -11.14 41.04
CA VAL A 26 36.30 -12.37 40.97
C VAL A 26 36.47 -13.07 39.60
N GLN A 27 37.62 -13.62 39.19
CA GLN A 27 39.04 -13.60 39.60
C GLN A 27 39.78 -14.53 38.61
N SER A 28 41.11 -14.38 38.56
CA SER A 28 42.14 -15.36 38.11
C SER A 28 42.61 -15.18 36.66
N ALA A 29 43.76 -14.56 36.39
CA ALA A 29 45.16 -14.91 36.71
C ALA A 29 45.79 -15.77 35.60
N VAL A 30 46.76 -15.19 34.88
CA VAL A 30 47.91 -15.89 34.29
C VAL A 30 49.15 -14.98 34.42
N ASP A 31 50.24 -15.62 34.81
CA ASP A 31 51.51 -15.18 35.36
C ASP A 31 52.51 -14.62 34.31
N PRO A 32 53.44 -13.70 34.67
CA PRO A 32 54.50 -13.18 33.81
C PRO A 32 55.88 -13.79 34.14
N SER A 33 56.79 -13.88 33.15
CA SER A 33 58.21 -14.16 33.43
C SER A 33 59.13 -13.43 32.46
N ASP A 34 59.78 -12.42 33.02
CA ASP A 34 61.10 -11.82 32.78
C ASP A 34 61.92 -12.18 31.53
N SER A 35 62.48 -11.16 30.88
CA SER A 35 63.88 -10.75 31.12
C SER A 35 64.30 -9.58 30.20
N ASP A 36 64.86 -8.54 30.84
CA ASP A 36 66.11 -7.81 30.54
C ASP A 36 66.57 -7.63 29.08
N ALA A 37 67.25 -6.57 28.64
CA ALA A 37 67.61 -5.24 29.13
C ALA A 37 68.50 -4.64 28.01
N GLN A 38 68.43 -3.32 27.81
CA GLN A 38 69.50 -2.41 27.34
C GLN A 38 70.06 -2.58 25.90
N THR A 39 69.81 -1.61 25.01
CA THR A 39 70.62 -0.39 24.74
C THR A 39 71.66 -0.65 23.65
N GLU A 40 71.49 -0.02 22.49
CA GLU A 40 72.58 0.57 21.73
C GLU A 40 72.02 1.61 20.74
N ALA A 41 72.65 2.77 20.74
CA ALA A 41 72.43 3.85 19.79
C ALA A 41 73.23 3.56 18.52
N ASP A 42 72.67 3.87 17.35
CA ASP A 42 73.44 4.53 16.30
C ASP A 42 72.56 5.05 15.17
N ALA A 43 73.09 6.09 14.54
CA ALA A 43 72.40 7.05 13.69
C ALA A 43 72.13 6.58 12.25
N GLN A 44 71.25 7.36 11.60
CA GLN A 44 71.36 7.90 10.23
C GLN A 44 70.20 7.56 9.27
N SER A 45 69.67 8.66 8.73
CA SER A 45 69.11 8.81 7.37
C SER A 45 67.75 8.18 7.08
N GLN A 46 66.69 8.97 7.23
CA GLN A 46 65.56 8.87 6.32
C GLN A 46 65.19 10.23 5.73
N THR A 47 65.22 10.19 4.40
CA THR A 47 65.01 11.20 3.40
C THR A 47 63.62 11.83 3.49
N VAL A 48 63.56 13.13 3.21
CA VAL A 48 62.34 13.89 2.97
C VAL A 48 61.66 13.33 1.73
N ASN A 49 60.56 12.59 1.90
CA ASN A 49 59.65 12.25 0.82
C ASN A 49 58.30 12.93 1.06
N ARG A 50 58.24 14.22 0.77
CA ARG A 50 56.97 14.96 0.67
C ARG A 50 56.32 14.59 -0.67
N GLN A 51 55.69 13.42 -0.73
CA GLN A 51 54.63 13.21 -1.70
C GLN A 51 53.41 13.99 -1.20
N ALA A 52 53.16 15.13 -1.83
CA ALA A 52 51.86 15.78 -1.74
C ALA A 52 50.86 14.86 -2.43
N THR A 53 50.13 14.07 -1.63
CA THR A 53 48.86 13.50 -2.07
C THR A 53 47.94 14.69 -2.26
N VAL A 54 47.77 15.14 -3.51
CA VAL A 54 46.62 15.94 -3.87
C VAL A 54 45.44 14.99 -3.76
N THR A 55 44.82 14.97 -2.59
CA THR A 55 43.46 14.46 -2.45
C THR A 55 42.62 15.43 -3.27
N GLU A 56 42.30 15.03 -4.50
CA GLU A 56 41.20 15.59 -5.25
C GLU A 56 39.95 15.36 -4.39
N THR A 57 39.61 16.36 -3.58
CA THR A 57 38.32 16.46 -2.92
C THR A 57 37.31 16.49 -4.04
N ALA A 58 36.72 15.32 -4.34
CA ALA A 58 35.51 15.23 -5.14
C ALA A 58 34.56 16.31 -4.62
N ALA A 59 34.22 17.26 -5.49
CA ALA A 59 33.39 18.39 -5.13
C ALA A 59 32.15 17.87 -4.39
N SER A 60 32.04 18.18 -3.10
CA SER A 60 30.77 18.13 -2.39
C SER A 60 29.89 19.20 -3.03
N GLY A 61 29.23 18.81 -4.13
CA GLY A 61 28.34 19.68 -4.89
C GLY A 61 27.32 20.27 -3.93
N GLN A 62 27.13 21.58 -4.01
CA GLN A 62 26.08 22.24 -3.26
C GLN A 62 24.75 21.84 -3.92
N LEU A 63 23.91 21.12 -3.19
CA LEU A 63 22.65 20.56 -3.70
C LEU A 63 21.46 21.09 -2.90
N ILE A 64 20.35 21.31 -3.58
CA ILE A 64 19.03 21.47 -2.98
C ILE A 64 18.29 20.14 -3.18
N ASN A 65 17.94 19.47 -2.08
CA ASN A 65 17.17 18.23 -2.11
C ASN A 65 15.71 18.54 -1.78
N VAL A 66 14.79 18.08 -2.62
CA VAL A 66 13.35 18.26 -2.46
C VAL A 66 12.67 16.91 -2.64
N GLY A 67 11.77 16.58 -1.71
CA GLY A 67 10.84 15.47 -1.86
C GLY A 67 9.45 16.01 -2.15
N ALA A 68 8.79 15.51 -3.17
CA ALA A 68 7.45 15.93 -3.56
C ALA A 68 6.53 14.74 -3.87
N GLN A 69 5.23 14.98 -3.83
CA GLN A 69 4.21 13.98 -4.13
C GLN A 69 3.21 14.53 -5.15
N GLY A 70 2.96 13.77 -6.21
CA GLY A 70 1.89 14.02 -7.14
C GLY A 70 0.72 13.07 -6.89
N ARG A 71 -0.49 13.59 -7.10
CA ARG A 71 -1.75 12.86 -6.96
C ARG A 71 -2.65 13.19 -8.14
N VAL A 72 -3.18 12.14 -8.77
CA VAL A 72 -4.17 12.24 -9.84
C VAL A 72 -5.40 11.43 -9.45
N GLU A 73 -6.58 11.95 -9.79
CA GLU A 73 -7.87 11.30 -9.53
C GLU A 73 -8.57 11.01 -10.84
N ALA A 74 -9.22 9.86 -10.92
CA ALA A 74 -9.99 9.44 -12.09
C ALA A 74 -11.22 8.63 -11.67
N GLU A 75 -12.21 8.59 -12.56
CA GLU A 75 -13.33 7.67 -12.45
C GLU A 75 -12.80 6.22 -12.57
N PRO A 76 -13.37 5.28 -11.80
CA PRO A 76 -13.01 3.88 -11.94
C PRO A 76 -13.41 3.35 -13.32
N ASN A 77 -12.66 2.38 -13.83
CA ASN A 77 -12.99 1.64 -15.06
C ASN A 77 -13.00 0.13 -14.82
N THR A 78 -12.87 -0.31 -13.58
CA THR A 78 -13.08 -1.69 -13.18
C THR A 78 -13.85 -1.75 -11.87
N ALA A 79 -14.57 -2.85 -11.66
CA ALA A 79 -15.20 -3.15 -10.40
C ALA A 79 -15.07 -4.63 -10.05
N THR A 80 -15.00 -4.89 -8.75
CA THR A 80 -15.00 -6.24 -8.18
C THR A 80 -16.14 -6.36 -7.20
N VAL A 81 -16.97 -7.38 -7.36
CA VAL A 81 -18.11 -7.69 -6.48
C VAL A 81 -17.89 -9.06 -5.85
N SER A 82 -18.06 -9.16 -4.53
CA SER A 82 -18.09 -10.44 -3.83
C SER A 82 -19.53 -10.90 -3.63
N VAL A 83 -19.84 -12.16 -3.96
CA VAL A 83 -21.14 -12.78 -3.73
C VAL A 83 -20.98 -14.13 -3.04
N GLY A 84 -21.78 -14.40 -2.02
CA GLY A 84 -21.68 -15.56 -1.17
C GLY A 84 -22.90 -16.47 -1.24
N LEU A 85 -22.66 -17.78 -1.18
CA LEU A 85 -23.63 -18.83 -0.95
C LEU A 85 -23.41 -19.41 0.44
N GLU A 86 -24.50 -19.67 1.15
CA GLU A 86 -24.45 -20.24 2.49
C GLU A 86 -25.34 -21.47 2.59
N GLU A 87 -24.82 -22.52 3.23
CA GLU A 87 -25.58 -23.75 3.44
C GLU A 87 -25.41 -24.30 4.84
N THR A 88 -26.44 -24.98 5.33
CA THR A 88 -26.40 -25.67 6.63
C THR A 88 -26.90 -27.09 6.53
N GLY A 89 -26.34 -27.99 7.33
CA GLY A 89 -26.69 -29.41 7.24
C GLY A 89 -26.22 -30.23 8.43
N SER A 90 -26.68 -31.48 8.52
CA SER A 90 -26.34 -32.41 9.61
C SER A 90 -24.88 -32.86 9.60
N ASP A 91 -24.25 -32.85 8.43
CA ASP A 91 -22.88 -33.31 8.19
C ASP A 91 -22.22 -32.49 7.08
N ALA A 92 -20.89 -32.47 7.09
CA ALA A 92 -20.11 -31.64 6.18
C ALA A 92 -20.25 -32.03 4.70
N GLU A 93 -20.49 -33.31 4.38
CA GLU A 93 -20.58 -33.77 2.99
C GLU A 93 -21.89 -33.32 2.34
N THR A 94 -22.99 -33.35 3.09
CA THR A 94 -24.28 -32.80 2.65
C THR A 94 -24.15 -31.30 2.34
N VAL A 95 -23.53 -30.53 3.26
CA VAL A 95 -23.29 -29.09 3.06
C VAL A 95 -22.40 -28.82 1.85
N ARG A 96 -21.31 -29.59 1.71
CA ARG A 96 -20.39 -29.45 0.57
C ARG A 96 -21.09 -29.71 -0.76
N SER A 97 -21.90 -30.77 -0.85
CA SER A 97 -22.57 -31.16 -2.09
C SER A 97 -23.61 -30.12 -2.49
N ALA A 98 -24.44 -29.65 -1.55
CA ALA A 98 -25.41 -28.59 -1.79
C ALA A 98 -24.75 -27.28 -2.26
N LEU A 99 -23.63 -26.88 -1.64
CA LEU A 99 -22.88 -25.70 -2.08
C LEU A 99 -22.30 -25.87 -3.47
N ALA A 100 -21.86 -27.07 -3.85
CA ALA A 100 -21.30 -27.32 -5.17
C ALA A 100 -22.38 -27.21 -6.26
N GLU A 101 -23.57 -27.74 -6.01
CA GLU A 101 -24.71 -27.65 -6.91
C GLU A 101 -25.17 -26.19 -7.08
N ARG A 102 -25.38 -25.45 -5.98
CA ARG A 102 -25.76 -24.03 -6.02
C ARG A 102 -24.68 -23.15 -6.65
N ALA A 103 -23.40 -23.47 -6.43
CA ALA A 103 -22.29 -22.79 -7.07
C ALA A 103 -22.31 -22.93 -8.60
N GLU A 104 -22.67 -24.11 -9.11
CA GLU A 104 -22.80 -24.35 -10.54
C GLU A 104 -23.98 -23.56 -11.12
N GLU A 105 -25.14 -23.59 -10.46
CA GLU A 105 -26.33 -22.82 -10.86
C GLU A 105 -26.09 -21.30 -10.89
N LEU A 106 -25.45 -20.76 -9.84
CA LEU A 106 -25.08 -19.34 -9.78
C LEU A 106 -24.12 -18.98 -10.92
N LYS A 107 -23.10 -19.80 -11.14
CA LYS A 107 -22.12 -19.58 -12.21
C LYS A 107 -22.78 -19.61 -13.59
N GLU A 108 -23.65 -20.58 -13.86
CA GLU A 108 -24.40 -20.66 -15.12
C GLU A 108 -25.27 -19.42 -15.35
N THR A 109 -25.92 -18.90 -14.29
CA THR A 109 -26.74 -17.69 -14.36
C THR A 109 -25.90 -16.46 -14.73
N LEU A 110 -24.72 -16.31 -14.12
CA LEU A 110 -23.78 -15.20 -14.39
C LEU A 110 -23.16 -15.29 -15.80
N LEU A 111 -22.84 -16.50 -16.28
CA LEU A 111 -22.38 -16.72 -17.64
C LEU A 111 -23.48 -16.42 -18.67
N ALA A 112 -24.74 -16.79 -18.37
CA ALA A 112 -25.88 -16.52 -19.24
C ALA A 112 -26.23 -15.03 -19.33
N TYR A 113 -25.95 -14.27 -18.26
CA TYR A 113 -26.02 -12.81 -18.26
C TYR A 113 -24.99 -12.17 -19.21
N GLY A 114 -23.83 -12.81 -19.37
CA GLY A 114 -22.79 -12.40 -20.33
C GLY A 114 -21.42 -12.15 -19.71
N LEU A 115 -21.19 -12.56 -18.47
CA LEU A 115 -19.84 -12.59 -17.88
C LEU A 115 -19.02 -13.73 -18.47
N ASP A 116 -17.72 -13.51 -18.64
CA ASP A 116 -16.76 -14.55 -19.02
C ASP A 116 -16.38 -15.42 -17.81
N ASP A 117 -15.96 -16.65 -18.08
CA ASP A 117 -15.52 -17.59 -17.03
C ASP A 117 -14.36 -17.02 -16.20
N GLU A 118 -13.46 -16.29 -16.86
CA GLU A 118 -12.29 -15.64 -16.26
C GLU A 118 -12.66 -14.51 -15.29
N GLN A 119 -13.85 -13.93 -15.45
CA GLN A 119 -14.36 -12.88 -14.58
C GLN A 119 -14.92 -13.44 -13.26
N ILE A 120 -15.19 -14.74 -13.18
CA ILE A 120 -15.83 -15.39 -12.03
C ILE A 120 -14.82 -16.30 -11.33
N THR A 121 -14.28 -15.85 -10.20
CA THR A 121 -13.29 -16.61 -9.43
C THR A 121 -13.82 -16.95 -8.05
N THR A 122 -13.36 -18.06 -7.45
CA THR A 122 -13.72 -18.39 -6.06
C THR A 122 -12.80 -17.63 -5.11
N GLY A 123 -13.36 -16.74 -4.29
CA GLY A 123 -12.64 -15.96 -3.29
C GLY A 123 -12.43 -16.71 -1.98
N ARG A 124 -13.47 -17.39 -1.48
CA ARG A 124 -13.42 -18.09 -0.18
C ARG A 124 -14.35 -19.30 -0.17
N PHE A 125 -13.86 -20.42 0.36
CA PHE A 125 -14.68 -21.60 0.65
C PHE A 125 -14.34 -22.15 2.03
N ASP A 126 -15.34 -22.33 2.89
CA ASP A 126 -15.15 -23.03 4.15
C ASP A 126 -16.41 -23.69 4.68
N ILE A 127 -16.22 -24.80 5.38
CA ILE A 127 -17.27 -25.52 6.11
C ILE A 127 -16.83 -25.65 7.56
N ARG A 128 -17.68 -25.23 8.49
CA ARG A 128 -17.40 -25.21 9.92
C ARG A 128 -18.53 -25.89 10.69
N GLU A 129 -18.16 -26.66 11.70
CA GLU A 129 -19.12 -27.18 12.68
C GLU A 129 -19.68 -26.03 13.53
N GLN A 130 -21.00 -25.99 13.69
CA GLN A 130 -21.67 -25.01 14.53
C GLN A 130 -21.64 -25.50 15.98
N ARG A 131 -20.91 -24.82 16.86
CA ARG A 131 -20.78 -25.27 18.26
C ARG A 131 -22.07 -25.20 19.08
N GLN A 132 -23.05 -24.42 18.63
CA GLN A 132 -24.31 -24.19 19.33
C GLN A 132 -25.50 -24.96 18.72
N SER A 133 -25.34 -25.47 17.51
CA SER A 133 -26.35 -26.16 16.72
C SER A 133 -25.68 -27.44 16.23
N ALA A 134 -26.13 -28.64 16.64
CA ALA A 134 -25.52 -29.88 16.15
C ALA A 134 -25.67 -29.96 14.61
N GLY A 135 -24.62 -29.55 13.88
CA GLY A 135 -24.64 -29.37 12.44
C GLY A 135 -23.46 -28.55 11.91
N TYR A 136 -23.41 -28.39 10.60
CA TYR A 136 -22.37 -27.70 9.85
C TYR A 136 -22.94 -26.47 9.15
N ARG A 137 -22.10 -25.45 8.95
CA ARG A 137 -22.36 -24.27 8.13
C ARG A 137 -21.25 -24.17 7.10
N GLY A 138 -21.61 -24.12 5.84
CA GLY A 138 -20.72 -23.90 4.72
C GLY A 138 -20.93 -22.52 4.15
N PHE A 139 -19.85 -21.95 3.61
CA PHE A 139 -19.85 -20.68 2.91
C PHE A 139 -18.97 -20.80 1.67
N ASN A 140 -19.47 -20.34 0.53
CA ASN A 140 -18.75 -20.26 -0.73
C ASN A 140 -18.92 -18.86 -1.34
N GLU A 141 -17.83 -18.12 -1.48
CA GLU A 141 -17.80 -16.76 -2.01
C GLU A 141 -17.10 -16.74 -3.35
N PHE A 142 -17.76 -16.09 -4.30
CA PHE A 142 -17.22 -15.74 -5.61
C PHE A 142 -16.82 -14.28 -5.64
N GLN A 143 -15.75 -14.01 -6.37
CA GLN A 143 -15.28 -12.69 -6.73
C GLN A 143 -15.50 -12.50 -8.23
N ILE A 144 -16.36 -11.54 -8.56
CA ILE A 144 -16.76 -11.19 -9.91
C ILE A 144 -16.06 -9.90 -10.30
N GLU A 145 -15.26 -9.91 -11.36
CA GLU A 145 -14.56 -8.74 -11.88
C GLU A 145 -15.20 -8.25 -13.19
N THR A 146 -15.39 -6.95 -13.34
CA THR A 146 -15.97 -6.33 -14.54
C THR A 146 -15.17 -5.09 -14.94
N ASP A 147 -15.00 -4.89 -16.25
CA ASP A 147 -14.47 -3.66 -16.85
C ASP A 147 -15.57 -2.59 -17.06
N ASP A 148 -16.80 -2.90 -16.67
CA ASP A 148 -17.93 -1.98 -16.66
C ASP A 148 -18.44 -1.77 -15.21
N PRO A 149 -17.96 -0.72 -14.52
CA PRO A 149 -18.45 -0.35 -13.20
C PRO A 149 -19.95 -0.03 -13.12
N ASP A 150 -20.57 0.42 -14.22
CA ASP A 150 -22.00 0.76 -14.24
C ASP A 150 -22.87 -0.50 -14.23
N ALA A 151 -22.35 -1.63 -14.73
CA ALA A 151 -23.01 -2.94 -14.74
C ALA A 151 -23.07 -3.61 -13.35
N VAL A 152 -22.41 -3.07 -12.32
CA VAL A 152 -22.33 -3.68 -10.98
C VAL A 152 -23.72 -3.92 -10.37
N GLY A 153 -24.65 -2.99 -10.52
CA GLY A 153 -26.01 -3.15 -10.00
C GLY A 153 -26.74 -4.34 -10.63
N GLU A 154 -26.63 -4.48 -11.95
CA GLU A 154 -27.27 -5.57 -12.70
C GLU A 154 -26.61 -6.93 -12.44
N ILE A 155 -25.29 -6.95 -12.22
CA ILE A 155 -24.55 -8.15 -11.79
C ILE A 155 -25.04 -8.62 -10.42
N ILE A 156 -25.28 -7.70 -9.48
CA ILE A 156 -25.82 -8.02 -8.16
C ILE A 156 -27.23 -8.61 -8.28
N ASP A 157 -28.11 -7.94 -9.03
CA ASP A 157 -29.49 -8.38 -9.23
C ASP A 157 -29.52 -9.79 -9.87
N THR A 158 -28.62 -10.03 -10.83
CA THR A 158 -28.43 -11.34 -11.47
C THR A 158 -27.92 -12.40 -10.49
N ALA A 159 -26.93 -12.06 -9.65
CA ALA A 159 -26.39 -12.99 -8.67
C ALA A 159 -27.44 -13.40 -7.63
N VAL A 160 -28.24 -12.44 -7.15
CA VAL A 160 -29.36 -12.69 -6.23
C VAL A 160 -30.42 -13.57 -6.91
N ALA A 161 -30.78 -13.28 -8.17
CA ALA A 161 -31.70 -14.12 -8.94
C ALA A 161 -31.15 -15.54 -9.18
N GLY A 162 -29.82 -15.69 -9.26
CA GLY A 162 -29.09 -16.95 -9.34
C GLY A 162 -28.91 -17.66 -7.99
N GLY A 163 -29.48 -17.13 -6.91
CA GLY A 163 -29.50 -17.77 -5.59
C GLY A 163 -28.39 -17.34 -4.65
N ALA A 164 -27.65 -16.26 -4.91
CA ALA A 164 -26.70 -15.71 -3.96
C ALA A 164 -27.40 -15.26 -2.65
N ASP A 165 -26.86 -15.68 -1.52
CA ASP A 165 -27.41 -15.42 -0.18
C ASP A 165 -26.79 -14.17 0.48
N ASP A 166 -25.58 -13.80 0.07
CA ASP A 166 -24.82 -12.67 0.60
C ASP A 166 -24.22 -11.85 -0.55
N VAL A 167 -24.43 -10.54 -0.53
CA VAL A 167 -23.74 -9.60 -1.42
C VAL A 167 -22.71 -8.89 -0.56
N GLY A 168 -21.46 -9.30 -0.73
CA GLY A 168 -20.35 -8.84 0.06
C GLY A 168 -19.77 -7.52 -0.44
N ARG A 169 -18.44 -7.45 -0.47
CA ARG A 169 -17.73 -6.22 -0.75
C ARG A 169 -17.80 -5.86 -2.25
N ILE A 170 -18.09 -4.59 -2.52
CA ILE A 170 -17.86 -3.96 -3.82
C ILE A 170 -16.57 -3.13 -3.75
N ILE A 171 -15.70 -3.25 -4.75
CA ILE A 171 -14.47 -2.48 -4.89
C ILE A 171 -14.43 -1.88 -6.29
N PHE A 172 -14.48 -0.56 -6.36
CA PHE A 172 -14.19 0.16 -7.61
C PHE A 172 -12.69 0.39 -7.74
N GLY A 173 -12.18 0.20 -8.95
CA GLY A 173 -10.76 0.15 -9.24
C GLY A 173 -10.41 0.77 -10.57
N LEU A 174 -9.12 0.65 -10.89
CA LEU A 174 -8.57 1.02 -12.17
C LEU A 174 -7.92 -0.22 -12.78
N SER A 175 -8.10 -0.41 -14.08
CA SER A 175 -7.34 -1.38 -14.87
C SER A 175 -5.85 -1.11 -14.74
N GLU A 176 -5.03 -2.13 -14.97
CA GLU A 176 -3.57 -2.01 -14.85
C GLU A 176 -3.03 -0.92 -15.80
N ASP A 177 -3.50 -0.90 -17.04
CA ASP A 177 -3.11 0.10 -18.03
C ASP A 177 -3.48 1.52 -17.57
N ARG A 178 -4.73 1.73 -17.12
CA ARG A 178 -5.18 3.04 -16.66
C ARG A 178 -4.43 3.51 -15.42
N ARG A 179 -4.09 2.59 -14.53
CA ARG A 179 -3.27 2.86 -13.34
C ARG A 179 -1.85 3.27 -13.73
N ASN A 180 -1.26 2.65 -14.75
CA ASN A 180 0.07 3.00 -15.23
C ASN A 180 0.08 4.39 -15.89
N GLU A 181 -0.91 4.71 -16.70
CA GLU A 181 -1.08 6.05 -17.28
C GLU A 181 -1.17 7.13 -16.19
N LEU A 182 -2.09 6.97 -15.24
CA LEU A 182 -2.29 7.96 -14.16
C LEU A 182 -1.10 8.06 -13.22
N ARG A 183 -0.27 7.01 -13.15
CA ARG A 183 0.97 7.03 -12.40
C ARG A 183 2.03 7.87 -13.10
N GLU A 184 2.16 7.79 -14.43
CA GLU A 184 3.04 8.67 -15.19
C GLU A 184 2.65 10.12 -14.98
N GLU A 185 1.35 10.43 -15.10
CA GLU A 185 0.81 11.77 -14.79
C GLU A 185 1.13 12.21 -13.35
N ALA A 186 0.97 11.31 -12.37
CA ALA A 186 1.31 11.63 -10.97
C ALA A 186 2.81 11.89 -10.77
N ILE A 187 3.70 11.23 -11.52
CA ILE A 187 5.14 11.49 -11.47
C ILE A 187 5.44 12.87 -12.07
N GLU A 188 4.83 13.23 -13.19
CA GLU A 188 4.97 14.56 -13.81
C GLU A 188 4.56 15.67 -12.83
N VAL A 189 3.39 15.53 -12.20
CA VAL A 189 2.92 16.45 -11.16
C VAL A 189 3.91 16.55 -10.00
N ALA A 190 4.47 15.42 -9.55
CA ALA A 190 5.45 15.40 -8.47
C ALA A 190 6.76 16.11 -8.84
N LEU A 191 7.24 15.93 -10.08
CA LEU A 191 8.46 16.57 -10.58
C LEU A 191 8.30 18.08 -10.75
N ASP A 192 7.14 18.52 -11.24
CA ASP A 192 6.80 19.94 -11.37
C ASP A 192 6.75 20.62 -9.99
N ASP A 193 6.13 19.97 -9.00
CA ASP A 193 6.07 20.48 -7.62
C ASP A 193 7.46 20.51 -6.97
N ALA A 194 8.26 19.45 -7.14
CA ALA A 194 9.65 19.41 -6.65
C ALA A 194 10.50 20.55 -7.25
N ARG A 195 10.31 20.82 -8.55
CA ARG A 195 11.01 21.90 -9.24
C ARG A 195 10.59 23.26 -8.71
N TYR A 196 9.28 23.47 -8.55
CA TYR A 196 8.72 24.70 -8.02
C TYR A 196 9.23 25.00 -6.60
N GLU A 197 9.26 24.01 -5.72
CA GLU A 197 9.78 24.17 -4.36
C GLU A 197 11.30 24.44 -4.37
N ALA A 198 12.08 23.75 -5.20
CA ALA A 198 13.50 24.02 -5.34
C ALA A 198 13.78 25.46 -5.82
N GLU A 199 12.96 25.98 -6.74
CA GLU A 199 13.06 27.36 -7.22
C GLU A 199 12.74 28.37 -6.13
N ILE A 200 11.73 28.12 -5.28
CA ILE A 200 11.44 28.96 -4.10
C ILE A 200 12.65 29.00 -3.16
N ILE A 201 13.24 27.85 -2.85
CA ILE A 201 14.38 27.73 -1.94
C ILE A 201 15.60 28.47 -2.51
N ALA A 202 15.89 28.28 -3.80
CA ALA A 202 17.01 28.92 -4.48
C ALA A 202 16.84 30.45 -4.50
N ASN A 203 15.68 30.94 -4.93
CA ASN A 203 15.38 32.37 -4.99
C ASN A 203 15.47 33.04 -3.61
N ALA A 204 14.97 32.38 -2.56
CA ALA A 204 15.05 32.90 -1.18
C ALA A 204 16.49 33.05 -0.68
N LYS A 205 17.44 32.32 -1.29
CA LYS A 205 18.87 32.39 -0.99
C LYS A 205 19.69 33.17 -2.02
N ASN A 206 19.05 33.76 -3.03
CA ASN A 206 19.70 34.39 -4.18
C ASN A 206 20.62 33.41 -4.95
N LEU A 207 20.19 32.15 -5.06
CA LEU A 207 20.88 31.11 -5.82
C LEU A 207 20.13 30.86 -7.14
N THR A 208 20.85 30.43 -8.17
CA THR A 208 20.28 30.01 -9.46
C THR A 208 20.39 28.51 -9.61
N LEU A 209 19.27 27.82 -9.89
CA LEU A 209 19.29 26.37 -10.18
C LEU A 209 19.94 26.11 -11.54
N THR A 210 20.97 25.27 -11.58
CA THR A 210 21.73 24.97 -12.81
C THR A 210 21.36 23.64 -13.47
N GLY A 211 20.67 22.76 -12.75
CA GLY A 211 20.17 21.50 -13.31
C GLY A 211 19.81 20.48 -12.25
N VAL A 212 19.45 19.28 -12.71
CA VAL A 212 19.15 18.12 -11.86
C VAL A 212 20.41 17.26 -11.74
N GLU A 213 20.79 16.88 -10.52
CA GLU A 213 21.84 15.90 -10.22
C GLU A 213 21.27 14.49 -10.25
N SER A 214 20.18 14.25 -9.51
CA SER A 214 19.58 12.93 -9.36
C SER A 214 18.07 13.03 -9.13
N VAL A 215 17.35 12.02 -9.62
CA VAL A 215 15.93 11.80 -9.37
C VAL A 215 15.76 10.37 -8.89
N THR A 216 15.08 10.19 -7.76
CA THR A 216 14.61 8.88 -7.28
C THR A 216 13.10 8.89 -7.24
N THR A 217 12.49 7.80 -7.70
CA THR A 217 11.04 7.57 -7.64
C THR A 217 10.77 6.37 -6.75
N ASP A 218 9.90 6.53 -5.75
CA ASP A 218 9.38 5.37 -5.01
C ASP A 218 8.28 4.70 -5.83
N PRO A 219 8.16 3.36 -5.80
CA PRO A 219 7.05 2.71 -6.46
C PRO A 219 5.72 3.07 -5.78
N GLY A 220 5.07 4.11 -6.30
CA GLY A 220 3.87 4.77 -5.76
C GLY A 220 2.75 3.82 -5.30
N ARG A 221 2.03 4.26 -4.25
CA ARG A 221 0.88 3.56 -3.66
C ARG A 221 -0.40 3.97 -4.38
N VAL A 222 -1.19 3.00 -4.82
CA VAL A 222 -2.57 3.22 -5.28
C VAL A 222 -3.49 3.23 -4.06
N SER A 223 -4.31 4.27 -3.93
CA SER A 223 -5.35 4.32 -2.90
C SER A 223 -6.70 4.29 -3.58
N THR A 224 -7.37 3.14 -3.50
CA THR A 224 -8.76 2.99 -3.94
C THR A 224 -9.71 3.59 -2.89
N HIS A 225 -10.68 4.37 -3.35
CA HIS A 225 -11.74 4.88 -2.47
C HIS A 225 -12.76 3.76 -2.25
N ARG A 226 -12.96 3.38 -0.99
CA ARG A 226 -13.80 2.26 -0.59
C ARG A 226 -15.23 2.74 -0.38
N ALA A 227 -16.10 2.56 -1.36
CA ALA A 227 -17.53 2.48 -1.10
C ALA A 227 -17.80 1.05 -0.62
N THR A 228 -18.05 0.85 0.68
CA THR A 228 -18.74 -0.37 1.15
C THR A 228 -20.22 -0.03 1.22
N PRO A 229 -21.03 -0.42 0.23
CA PRO A 229 -22.46 -0.45 0.45
C PRO A 229 -22.76 -1.61 1.41
N ASP A 230 -23.46 -1.31 2.51
CA ASP A 230 -24.12 -2.33 3.33
C ASP A 230 -25.39 -2.75 2.55
N VAL A 231 -25.25 -3.71 1.64
CA VAL A 231 -26.40 -4.31 0.95
C VAL A 231 -26.90 -5.46 1.82
N ALA A 232 -27.93 -5.21 2.64
CA ALA A 232 -28.67 -6.28 3.27
C ALA A 232 -29.66 -6.83 2.25
N VAL A 233 -29.47 -8.07 1.82
CA VAL A 233 -30.43 -8.79 0.99
C VAL A 233 -31.62 -9.16 1.88
N GLU A 234 -32.67 -8.35 1.85
CA GLU A 234 -33.94 -8.69 2.48
C GLU A 234 -34.75 -9.49 1.46
N GLU A 235 -35.13 -10.73 1.79
CA GLU A 235 -36.03 -11.54 0.96
C GLU A 235 -37.36 -10.80 0.79
N THR A 236 -37.56 -10.24 -0.40
CA THR A 236 -38.84 -9.66 -0.82
C THR A 236 -39.36 -10.49 -1.99
N ASP A 237 -40.59 -10.98 -1.88
CA ASP A 237 -41.31 -11.76 -2.90
C ASP A 237 -41.63 -10.95 -4.19
N ASP A 238 -40.92 -9.87 -4.46
CA ASP A 238 -41.16 -8.97 -5.59
C ASP A 238 -39.89 -8.87 -6.45
N ALA A 239 -39.85 -9.66 -7.53
CA ALA A 239 -38.80 -9.65 -8.55
C ALA A 239 -38.81 -8.38 -9.43
N GLY A 240 -39.19 -7.23 -8.88
CA GLY A 240 -39.45 -5.97 -9.59
C GLY A 240 -39.06 -4.70 -8.83
N GLY A 241 -38.20 -4.81 -7.82
CA GLY A 241 -37.62 -3.66 -7.12
C GLY A 241 -36.88 -2.68 -8.05
N PRO A 242 -36.70 -1.41 -7.66
CA PRO A 242 -35.86 -0.49 -8.42
C PRO A 242 -34.43 -1.05 -8.54
N PRO A 243 -33.75 -0.84 -9.68
CA PRO A 243 -32.43 -1.41 -9.92
C PRO A 243 -31.43 -0.99 -8.83
N THR A 244 -30.53 -1.88 -8.46
CA THR A 244 -29.49 -1.61 -7.48
C THR A 244 -28.59 -0.47 -7.96
N GLN A 245 -28.56 0.63 -7.22
CA GLN A 245 -27.75 1.82 -7.53
C GLN A 245 -26.57 1.92 -6.57
N ILE A 246 -25.35 1.93 -7.12
CA ILE A 246 -24.11 2.05 -6.36
C ILE A 246 -23.31 3.27 -6.85
N ASP A 247 -23.02 4.19 -5.94
CA ASP A 247 -22.22 5.38 -6.26
C ASP A 247 -20.72 5.04 -6.35
N GLN A 248 -20.14 5.35 -7.51
CA GLN A 248 -18.72 5.18 -7.79
C GLN A 248 -17.94 6.41 -7.30
N GLY A 249 -17.11 6.25 -6.26
CA GLY A 249 -16.19 7.30 -5.84
C GLY A 249 -14.97 7.39 -6.77
N LEU A 250 -14.33 8.57 -6.84
CA LEU A 250 -13.08 8.73 -7.59
C LEU A 250 -11.95 7.89 -7.00
N VAL A 251 -11.15 7.25 -7.87
CA VAL A 251 -9.95 6.51 -7.49
C VAL A 251 -8.73 7.41 -7.63
N SER A 252 -7.80 7.30 -6.68
CA SER A 252 -6.59 8.13 -6.66
C SER A 252 -5.30 7.34 -6.83
N VAL A 253 -4.44 7.83 -7.71
CA VAL A 253 -3.09 7.33 -7.93
C VAL A 253 -2.11 8.39 -7.44
N SER A 254 -1.08 7.95 -6.71
CA SER A 254 -0.06 8.85 -6.18
C SER A 254 1.34 8.34 -6.44
N ALA A 255 2.27 9.27 -6.65
CA ALA A 255 3.68 8.99 -6.85
C ALA A 255 4.51 9.99 -6.04
N SER A 256 5.67 9.55 -5.56
CA SER A 256 6.60 10.38 -4.80
C SER A 256 7.96 10.39 -5.47
N VAL A 257 8.58 11.57 -5.49
CA VAL A 257 9.89 11.81 -6.08
C VAL A 257 10.79 12.47 -5.06
N ASP A 258 12.06 12.10 -5.07
CA ASP A 258 13.14 12.80 -4.39
C ASP A 258 14.11 13.31 -5.45
N VAL A 259 14.27 14.64 -5.53
CA VAL A 259 15.09 15.31 -6.54
C VAL A 259 16.19 16.13 -5.89
N SER A 260 17.40 15.98 -6.40
CA SER A 260 18.55 16.80 -6.03
C SER A 260 18.88 17.75 -7.17
N TYR A 261 18.86 19.06 -6.90
CA TYR A 261 19.19 20.11 -7.86
C TYR A 261 20.56 20.72 -7.57
N ARG A 262 21.34 20.95 -8.62
CA ARG A 262 22.56 21.76 -8.58
C ARG A 262 22.19 23.24 -8.62
N PHE A 263 23.02 24.07 -8.01
CA PHE A 263 22.85 25.52 -8.04
C PHE A 263 24.19 26.26 -8.09
N GLU A 264 24.13 27.56 -8.38
CA GLU A 264 25.23 28.52 -8.33
C GLU A 264 24.79 29.83 -7.62
N GLU A 265 25.77 30.61 -7.15
CA GLU A 265 25.58 31.93 -6.50
C GLU A 265 25.45 33.07 -7.52
#